data_AF-A0A1I4QX41-F1
#
_entry.id   AF-A0A1I4QX41-F1
#
_cell.length_a   1.000
_cell.length_b   1.000
_cell.length_c   1.000
_cell.angle_alpha   90.00
_cell.angle_beta   90.00
_cell.angle_gamma   90.00
#
_symmetry.space_group_name_H-M   'P 1'
#
loop_
_entity.id
_entity.type
_entity.pdbx_description
1 polymer ?
#
loop_
_entity_poly.entity_id
_entity_poly.type
_entity_poly.pdbx_seq_one_letter_code
_entity_poly.pdbx_strand_id
1 'polypeptide(L)'
;MKKTLALICTTTTLLSGCGGGGGGTTAAPLPPPVALPLAAYVGEWAGECADHQRDGVLIKAVGNSALSLTARTDYYDKADCSGAIIATERSSADIAMTYVSSVDSSVALGPGVAAKTIKVDQVNVVVPTSTTTLSGSAVSTVTQNGVQLQCVSYSNGERACANTQGSQVGGSGPGGLYATDMYTLISSGSGYTFEQRFSKK
;
A
#
# COMPACT_ATOMS: atom_id res chain seq x y z
N MET A 1 -4.02 -15.70 7.64
CA MET A 1 -4.10 -15.87 6.17
C MET A 1 -3.45 -14.65 5.54
N LYS A 2 -2.37 -14.81 4.77
CA LYS A 2 -1.63 -13.71 4.11
C LYS A 2 -2.56 -13.03 3.09
N LYS A 3 -2.88 -11.75 3.27
CA LYS A 3 -3.63 -10.97 2.29
C LYS A 3 -2.63 -10.42 1.27
N THR A 4 -2.38 -11.19 0.23
CA THR A 4 -1.58 -10.74 -0.92
C THR A 4 -2.40 -9.72 -1.69
N LEU A 5 -1.87 -8.51 -1.88
CA LEU A 5 -2.41 -7.49 -2.79
C LEU A 5 -2.64 -8.15 -4.17
N ALA A 6 -3.90 -8.38 -4.53
CA ALA A 6 -4.27 -8.99 -5.80
C ALA A 6 -4.72 -7.91 -6.77
N LEU A 7 -3.84 -7.49 -7.68
CA LEU A 7 -4.15 -6.48 -8.70
C LEU A 7 -4.32 -7.15 -10.06
N ILE A 8 -5.57 -7.24 -10.52
CA ILE A 8 -5.95 -7.80 -11.83
C ILE A 8 -5.82 -6.69 -12.88
N CYS A 9 -5.01 -6.95 -13.90
CA CYS A 9 -4.68 -6.00 -14.96
C CYS A 9 -5.59 -6.25 -16.19
N THR A 10 -6.46 -5.29 -16.54
CA THR A 10 -7.19 -5.29 -17.81
C THR A 10 -6.90 -4.02 -18.58
N THR A 11 -6.33 -4.17 -19.77
CA THR A 11 -5.94 -3.12 -20.70
C THR A 11 -7.13 -2.63 -21.52
N THR A 12 -7.33 -1.31 -21.58
CA THR A 12 -8.09 -0.69 -22.68
C THR A 12 -7.42 0.63 -23.08
N THR A 13 -7.00 0.67 -24.34
CA THR A 13 -6.55 1.82 -25.12
C THR A 13 -7.72 2.79 -25.37
N LEU A 14 -7.46 4.10 -25.46
CA LEU A 14 -8.10 5.03 -26.41
C LEU A 14 -7.34 6.38 -26.50
N LEU A 15 -7.39 6.96 -27.70
CA LEU A 15 -6.63 8.11 -28.24
C LEU A 15 -7.35 9.48 -28.06
N SER A 16 -6.58 10.54 -28.42
CA SER A 16 -6.97 11.92 -28.83
C SER A 16 -7.26 12.91 -27.68
N GLY A 17 -6.94 14.21 -27.74
CA GLY A 17 -6.29 15.09 -28.71
C GLY A 17 -6.73 16.54 -28.36
N CYS A 18 -5.84 17.54 -28.38
CA CYS A 18 -6.18 18.98 -28.36
C CYS A 18 -4.89 19.76 -28.67
N GLY A 19 -4.76 20.63 -29.68
CA GLY A 19 -5.65 21.70 -30.10
C GLY A 19 -5.10 23.02 -29.53
N GLY A 20 -4.38 23.79 -30.34
CA GLY A 20 -3.62 24.98 -29.90
C GLY A 20 -4.39 26.31 -29.93
N GLY A 21 -3.70 27.38 -29.49
CA GLY A 21 -3.97 28.76 -29.92
C GLY A 21 -4.02 29.85 -28.84
N GLY A 22 -3.07 30.79 -28.89
CA GLY A 22 -3.38 32.24 -28.91
C GLY A 22 -3.37 33.06 -27.61
N GLY A 23 -2.24 33.72 -27.35
CA GLY A 23 -2.09 35.18 -27.15
C GLY A 23 -2.95 35.94 -26.11
N GLY A 24 -2.29 36.46 -25.06
CA GLY A 24 -2.83 37.53 -24.23
C GLY A 24 -1.96 37.84 -23.01
N THR A 25 -1.01 38.77 -23.14
CA THR A 25 -0.15 39.23 -22.02
C THR A 25 -0.93 40.16 -21.10
N THR A 26 -1.60 39.57 -20.11
CA THR A 26 -1.82 40.20 -18.81
C THR A 26 -1.00 39.41 -17.80
N ALA A 27 -0.27 40.08 -16.90
CA ALA A 27 0.46 39.39 -15.84
C ALA A 27 -0.58 38.68 -14.97
N ALA A 28 -0.71 37.37 -15.20
CA ALA A 28 -1.68 36.54 -14.52
C ALA A 28 -1.41 36.59 -13.02
N PRO A 29 -2.46 36.53 -12.18
CA PRO A 29 -2.29 36.22 -10.76
C PRO A 29 -1.36 35.00 -10.67
N LEU A 30 -0.39 35.01 -9.75
CA LEU A 30 0.44 33.83 -9.49
C LEU A 30 -0.50 32.63 -9.43
N PRO A 31 -0.29 31.59 -10.26
CA PRO A 31 -1.18 30.44 -10.27
C PRO A 31 -1.27 29.94 -8.83
N PRO A 32 -2.48 29.64 -8.33
CA PRO A 32 -2.64 29.04 -7.02
C PRO A 32 -1.67 27.85 -6.93
N PRO A 33 -1.02 27.63 -5.79
CA PRO A 33 -0.05 26.55 -5.65
C PRO A 33 -0.68 25.27 -6.18
N VAL A 34 -0.01 24.65 -7.15
CA VAL A 34 -0.48 23.41 -7.76
C VAL A 34 -0.61 22.40 -6.64
N ALA A 35 -1.85 22.07 -6.27
CA ALA A 35 -2.11 21.06 -5.27
C ALA A 35 -1.49 19.75 -5.76
N LEU A 36 -0.51 19.24 -5.01
CA LEU A 36 0.13 17.96 -5.32
C LEU A 36 -0.88 16.87 -4.95
N PRO A 37 -1.45 16.15 -5.93
CA PRO A 37 -2.56 15.23 -5.68
C PRO A 37 -2.21 14.14 -4.67
N LEU A 38 -0.92 13.81 -4.53
CA LEU A 38 -0.46 12.74 -3.65
C LEU A 38 0.16 13.22 -2.32
N ALA A 39 0.23 14.52 -2.05
CA ALA A 39 0.92 15.03 -0.85
C ALA A 39 0.28 14.54 0.46
N ALA A 40 -1.03 14.30 0.47
CA ALA A 40 -1.76 13.83 1.65
C ALA A 40 -1.30 12.44 2.13
N TYR A 41 -0.73 11.62 1.25
CA TYR A 41 -0.29 10.25 1.55
C TYR A 41 1.15 10.18 2.08
N VAL A 42 1.93 11.25 2.00
CA VAL A 42 3.32 11.25 2.48
C VAL A 42 3.36 11.14 4.00
N GLY A 43 4.15 10.18 4.50
CA GLY A 43 4.31 9.94 5.93
C GLY A 43 4.46 8.46 6.27
N GLU A 44 4.49 8.19 7.57
CA GLU A 44 4.45 6.85 8.11
C GLU A 44 3.02 6.49 8.52
N TRP A 45 2.59 5.31 8.09
CA TRP A 45 1.26 4.80 8.35
C TRP A 45 1.33 3.40 8.96
N ALA A 46 0.31 3.07 9.74
CA ALA A 46 0.16 1.79 10.39
C ALA A 46 -1.23 1.22 10.11
N GLY A 47 -1.28 -0.05 9.69
CA GLY A 47 -2.50 -0.80 9.54
C GLY A 47 -3.13 -1.13 10.87
N GLU A 48 -4.30 -1.75 10.82
CA GLU A 48 -4.95 -2.34 11.98
C GLU A 48 -4.12 -3.50 12.54
N CYS A 49 -4.28 -3.76 13.84
CA CYS A 49 -3.69 -4.94 14.44
C CYS A 49 -4.46 -6.19 13.97
N ALA A 50 -3.73 -7.19 13.50
CA ALA A 50 -4.25 -8.51 13.17
C ALA A 50 -3.46 -9.55 13.99
N ASP A 51 -4.03 -9.93 15.13
CA ASP A 51 -3.37 -10.76 16.15
C ASP A 51 -2.00 -10.17 16.53
N HIS A 52 -0.92 -10.88 16.27
CA HIS A 52 0.42 -10.44 16.60
C HIS A 52 1.04 -9.48 15.57
N GLN A 53 0.33 -9.13 14.50
CA GLN A 53 0.91 -8.46 13.33
C GLN A 53 0.28 -7.10 13.09
N ARG A 54 1.12 -6.14 12.70
CA ARG A 54 0.66 -4.87 12.16
C ARG A 54 1.46 -4.51 10.92
N ASP A 55 0.75 -4.30 9.82
CA ASP A 55 1.38 -3.77 8.62
C ASP A 55 1.75 -2.30 8.81
N GLY A 56 2.85 -1.89 8.20
CA GLY A 56 3.32 -0.52 8.22
C GLY A 56 3.82 -0.12 6.85
N VAL A 57 3.55 1.13 6.47
CA VAL A 57 4.07 1.68 5.23
C VAL A 57 4.73 3.02 5.49
N LEU A 58 5.88 3.24 4.86
CA LEU A 58 6.50 4.55 4.77
C LEU A 58 6.35 5.05 3.34
N ILE A 59 5.69 6.18 3.16
CA ILE A 59 5.40 6.76 1.85
C ILE A 59 6.22 8.04 1.69
N LYS A 60 6.98 8.10 0.60
CA LYS A 60 7.78 9.26 0.20
C LYS A 60 7.32 9.75 -1.17
N ALA A 61 7.29 11.07 -1.34
CA ALA A 61 7.19 11.65 -2.67
C ALA A 61 8.50 11.43 -3.44
N VAL A 62 8.39 10.92 -4.67
CA VAL A 62 9.52 10.80 -5.62
C VAL A 62 9.34 11.72 -6.84
N GLY A 63 8.28 12.54 -6.82
CA GLY A 63 7.94 13.56 -7.79
C GLY A 63 6.56 14.15 -7.46
N ASN A 64 6.07 15.08 -8.29
CA ASN A 64 4.78 15.74 -8.05
C ASN A 64 3.57 14.81 -8.16
N SER A 65 3.72 13.71 -8.92
CA SER A 65 2.67 12.74 -9.24
C SER A 65 3.10 11.31 -8.96
N ALA A 66 4.13 11.10 -8.13
CA ALA A 66 4.67 9.77 -7.88
C ALA A 66 5.08 9.59 -6.42
N LEU A 67 4.79 8.39 -5.89
CA LEU A 67 5.13 7.96 -4.54
C LEU A 67 6.01 6.70 -4.60
N SER A 68 6.93 6.59 -3.66
CA SER A 68 7.59 5.33 -3.29
C SER A 68 7.06 4.89 -1.93
N LEU A 69 6.71 3.60 -1.83
CA LEU A 69 6.15 3.00 -0.63
C LEU A 69 7.03 1.83 -0.17
N THR A 70 7.57 1.96 1.04
CA THR A 70 8.31 0.89 1.71
C THR A 70 7.37 0.17 2.67
N ALA A 71 7.02 -1.08 2.34
CA ALA A 71 6.16 -1.93 3.17
C ALA A 71 6.97 -2.71 4.22
N ARG A 72 6.38 -2.89 5.40
CA ARG A 72 6.88 -3.77 6.46
C ARG A 72 5.70 -4.42 7.19
N THR A 73 5.97 -5.51 7.87
CA THR A 73 5.04 -6.07 8.88
C THR A 73 5.81 -6.20 10.19
N ASP A 74 5.31 -5.54 11.22
CA ASP A 74 5.86 -5.59 12.56
C ASP A 74 5.11 -6.65 13.38
N TYR A 75 5.87 -7.52 14.04
CA TYR A 75 5.36 -8.59 14.89
C TYR A 75 5.55 -8.21 16.35
N TYR A 76 4.48 -8.30 17.13
CA TYR A 76 4.41 -7.98 18.54
C TYR A 76 4.26 -9.25 19.35
N ASP A 77 4.82 -9.26 20.56
CA ASP A 77 4.67 -10.39 21.46
C ASP A 77 3.21 -10.60 21.89
N LYS A 78 2.43 -9.51 21.96
CA LYS A 78 1.01 -9.54 22.33
C LYS A 78 0.12 -9.49 21.09
N ALA A 79 -0.98 -10.25 21.14
CA ALA A 79 -1.97 -10.35 20.08
C ALA A 79 -2.87 -9.11 19.89
N ASP A 80 -2.68 -8.07 20.72
CA ASP A 80 -3.30 -6.75 20.54
C ASP A 80 -2.33 -5.74 19.90
N CYS A 81 -1.16 -6.23 19.45
CA CYS A 81 -0.07 -5.42 18.93
C CYS A 81 0.41 -4.32 19.88
N SER A 82 0.24 -4.51 21.20
CA SER A 82 0.79 -3.62 22.20
C SER A 82 2.18 -4.07 22.65
N GLY A 83 2.97 -3.12 23.18
CA GLY A 83 4.32 -3.39 23.66
C GLY A 83 5.38 -3.39 22.56
N ALA A 84 6.48 -4.10 22.79
CA ALA A 84 7.64 -4.08 21.93
C ALA A 84 7.45 -4.97 20.69
N ILE A 85 8.04 -4.54 19.57
CA ILE A 85 8.18 -5.33 18.37
C ILE A 85 9.27 -6.39 18.62
N ILE A 86 8.95 -7.65 18.38
CA ILE A 86 9.84 -8.80 18.57
C ILE A 86 10.44 -9.32 17.24
N ALA A 87 9.81 -8.98 16.12
CA ALA A 87 10.33 -9.20 14.78
C ALA A 87 9.75 -8.21 13.77
N THR A 88 10.47 -7.95 12.69
CA THR A 88 10.00 -7.16 11.55
C THR A 88 10.30 -7.90 10.26
N GLU A 89 9.28 -8.02 9.41
CA GLU A 89 9.35 -8.46 8.03
C GLU A 89 9.51 -7.25 7.10
N ARG A 90 10.46 -7.32 6.16
CA ARG A 90 10.67 -6.28 5.14
C ARG A 90 10.80 -6.89 3.75
N SER A 91 10.23 -6.20 2.76
CA SER A 91 10.50 -6.45 1.35
C SER A 91 11.82 -5.81 0.94
N SER A 92 12.53 -6.42 -0.02
CA SER A 92 13.80 -5.93 -0.55
C SER A 92 13.64 -4.74 -1.51
N ALA A 93 12.42 -4.40 -1.91
CA ALA A 93 12.16 -3.37 -2.90
C ALA A 93 10.89 -2.58 -2.58
N ASP A 94 10.91 -1.29 -2.93
CA ASP A 94 9.80 -0.38 -2.72
C ASP A 94 8.74 -0.53 -3.82
N ILE A 95 7.49 -0.28 -3.45
CA ILE A 95 6.36 -0.23 -4.36
C ILE A 95 6.28 1.19 -4.94
N ALA A 96 6.19 1.30 -6.27
CA ALA A 96 6.02 2.58 -6.94
C ALA A 96 4.52 2.83 -7.23
N MET A 97 4.07 4.06 -7.01
CA MET A 97 2.72 4.50 -7.37
C MET A 97 2.79 5.79 -8.17
N THR A 98 2.08 5.84 -9.29
CA THR A 98 1.99 7.04 -10.15
C THR A 98 0.54 7.48 -10.24
N TYR A 99 0.27 8.74 -9.94
CA TYR A 99 -1.06 9.34 -10.05
C TYR A 99 -1.55 9.35 -11.50
N VAL A 100 -2.82 9.01 -11.68
CA VAL A 100 -3.51 9.00 -12.97
C VAL A 100 -4.56 10.12 -13.02
N SER A 101 -5.55 10.09 -12.12
CA SER A 101 -6.63 11.08 -12.04
C SER A 101 -7.35 10.98 -10.69
N SER A 102 -8.33 11.85 -10.41
CA SER A 102 -9.21 11.71 -9.25
C SER A 102 -10.68 11.61 -9.67
N VAL A 103 -11.39 10.59 -9.20
CA VAL A 103 -12.77 10.29 -9.57
C VAL A 103 -13.67 10.18 -8.34
N ASP A 104 -14.93 10.61 -8.45
CA ASP A 104 -15.91 10.35 -7.40
C ASP A 104 -16.41 8.90 -7.54
N SER A 105 -16.31 8.11 -6.47
CA SER A 105 -16.72 6.71 -6.47
C SER A 105 -17.48 6.36 -5.20
N SER A 106 -18.49 5.50 -5.31
CA SER A 106 -19.24 4.98 -4.16
C SER A 106 -18.53 3.75 -3.60
N VAL A 107 -17.94 3.87 -2.42
CA VAL A 107 -17.12 2.83 -1.80
C VAL A 107 -17.56 2.56 -0.37
N ALA A 108 -17.71 1.28 -0.01
CA ALA A 108 -17.85 0.83 1.36
C ALA A 108 -16.45 0.69 2.00
N LEU A 109 -16.06 1.63 2.86
CA LEU A 109 -14.74 1.68 3.50
C LEU A 109 -14.63 0.74 4.71
N GLY A 110 -14.96 -0.53 4.51
CA GLY A 110 -14.84 -1.57 5.53
C GLY A 110 -16.05 -2.50 5.60
N PRO A 111 -15.90 -3.67 6.26
CA PRO A 111 -17.00 -4.61 6.45
C PRO A 111 -18.17 -3.99 7.21
N GLY A 112 -19.39 -4.16 6.69
CA GLY A 112 -20.61 -3.63 7.31
C GLY A 112 -20.77 -2.11 7.24
N VAL A 113 -19.86 -1.39 6.58
CA VAL A 113 -19.95 0.07 6.38
C VAL A 113 -20.78 0.36 5.14
N ALA A 114 -21.79 1.24 5.26
CA ALA A 114 -22.55 1.70 4.11
C ALA A 114 -21.66 2.46 3.12
N ALA A 115 -21.85 2.21 1.82
CA ALA A 115 -21.08 2.88 0.78
C ALA A 115 -21.34 4.39 0.78
N LYS A 116 -20.28 5.18 0.57
CA LYS A 116 -20.34 6.64 0.46
C LYS A 116 -19.56 7.09 -0.76
N THR A 117 -20.00 8.21 -1.35
CA THR A 117 -19.24 8.88 -2.40
C THR A 117 -17.98 9.51 -1.82
N ILE A 118 -16.83 9.07 -2.29
CA ILE A 118 -15.50 9.60 -1.93
C ILE A 118 -14.73 10.00 -3.18
N LYS A 119 -13.77 10.92 -3.03
CA LYS A 119 -12.84 11.28 -4.09
C LYS A 119 -11.67 10.29 -4.07
N VAL A 120 -11.66 9.34 -5.00
CA VAL A 120 -10.58 8.36 -5.14
C VAL A 120 -9.49 8.92 -6.02
N ASP A 121 -8.26 8.93 -5.52
CA ASP A 121 -7.07 9.19 -6.32
C ASP A 121 -6.65 7.90 -7.01
N GLN A 122 -6.85 7.84 -8.32
CA GLN A 122 -6.46 6.71 -9.14
C GLN A 122 -4.95 6.70 -9.31
N VAL A 123 -4.34 5.54 -9.10
CA VAL A 123 -2.91 5.33 -9.25
C VAL A 123 -2.63 4.10 -10.11
N ASN A 124 -1.52 4.13 -10.84
CA ASN A 124 -0.91 2.92 -11.35
C ASN A 124 0.12 2.44 -10.33
N VAL A 125 -0.02 1.20 -9.87
CA VAL A 125 0.87 0.57 -8.88
C VAL A 125 1.82 -0.37 -9.59
N VAL A 126 3.10 -0.32 -9.22
CA VAL A 126 4.13 -1.26 -9.66
C VAL A 126 4.78 -1.87 -8.42
N VAL A 127 4.53 -3.15 -8.21
CA VAL A 127 5.17 -3.97 -7.19
C VAL A 127 6.33 -4.69 -7.87
N PRO A 128 7.59 -4.38 -7.55
CA PRO A 128 8.72 -5.09 -8.13
C PRO A 128 8.81 -6.52 -7.59
N THR A 129 9.43 -7.40 -8.39
CA THR A 129 9.91 -8.69 -7.89
C THR A 129 10.85 -8.45 -6.72
N SER A 130 10.60 -9.10 -5.59
CA SER A 130 11.27 -8.80 -4.33
C SER A 130 11.51 -10.06 -3.52
N THR A 131 12.46 -10.01 -2.59
CA THR A 131 12.61 -11.02 -1.54
C THR A 131 12.12 -10.45 -0.22
N THR A 132 11.77 -11.34 0.70
CA THR A 132 11.30 -10.97 2.03
C THR A 132 12.33 -11.39 3.06
N THR A 133 12.60 -10.51 4.02
CA THR A 133 13.50 -10.78 5.14
C THR A 133 12.75 -10.65 6.45
N LEU A 134 12.89 -11.63 7.33
CA LEU A 134 12.37 -11.58 8.70
C LEU A 134 13.56 -11.47 9.66
N SER A 135 13.49 -10.48 10.57
CA SER A 135 14.57 -10.16 11.50
C SER A 135 14.02 -9.78 12.87
N GLY A 136 14.71 -10.18 13.95
CA GLY A 136 14.27 -9.92 15.33
C GLY A 136 14.79 -10.97 16.30
N SER A 137 14.73 -10.69 17.59
CA SER A 137 15.21 -11.60 18.65
C SER A 137 14.35 -12.86 18.76
N ALA A 138 13.07 -12.78 18.39
CA ALA A 138 12.14 -13.91 18.37
C ALA A 138 12.19 -14.73 17.08
N VAL A 139 13.07 -14.38 16.13
CA VAL A 139 13.17 -15.05 14.83
C VAL A 139 14.12 -16.23 14.92
N SER A 140 13.65 -17.38 14.44
CA SER A 140 14.45 -18.59 14.31
C SER A 140 14.27 -19.20 12.92
N THR A 141 15.26 -19.97 12.51
CA THR A 141 15.22 -20.71 11.26
C THR A 141 15.06 -22.19 11.56
N VAL A 142 14.07 -22.84 10.93
CA VAL A 142 13.85 -24.29 11.06
C VAL A 142 13.75 -24.94 9.69
N THR A 143 14.16 -26.20 9.62
CA THR A 143 13.98 -27.01 8.43
C THR A 143 12.81 -27.95 8.63
N GLN A 144 11.78 -27.83 7.80
CA GLN A 144 10.60 -28.70 7.83
C GLN A 144 10.39 -29.29 6.43
N ASN A 145 10.37 -30.62 6.34
CA ASN A 145 10.26 -31.36 5.07
C ASN A 145 11.30 -30.92 4.01
N GLY A 146 12.52 -30.60 4.43
CA GLY A 146 13.60 -30.14 3.55
C GLY A 146 13.52 -28.67 3.14
N VAL A 147 12.50 -27.92 3.59
CA VAL A 147 12.33 -26.49 3.32
C VAL A 147 12.76 -25.69 4.55
N GLN A 148 13.53 -24.64 4.34
CA GLN A 148 13.91 -23.71 5.41
C GLN A 148 12.81 -22.67 5.61
N LEU A 149 12.26 -22.61 6.81
CA LEU A 149 11.24 -21.66 7.23
C LEU A 149 11.85 -20.69 8.24
N GLN A 150 11.47 -19.42 8.13
CA GLN A 150 11.69 -18.46 9.20
C GLN A 150 10.44 -18.39 10.06
N CYS A 151 10.62 -18.43 11.37
CA CYS A 151 9.52 -18.42 12.32
C CYS A 151 9.72 -17.38 13.40
N VAL A 152 8.62 -16.74 13.77
CA VAL A 152 8.50 -15.89 14.96
C VAL A 152 7.88 -16.72 16.07
N SER A 153 8.56 -16.77 17.22
CA SER A 153 8.07 -17.43 18.43
C SER A 153 7.55 -16.38 19.41
N TYR A 154 6.33 -16.57 19.91
CA TYR A 154 5.70 -15.67 20.88
C TYR A 154 5.85 -16.21 22.30
N SER A 155 5.84 -15.34 23.31
CA SER A 155 6.02 -15.73 24.72
C SER A 155 4.88 -16.62 25.26
N ASN A 156 3.69 -16.55 24.65
CA ASN A 156 2.55 -17.42 24.95
C ASN A 156 2.70 -18.86 24.39
N GLY A 157 3.80 -19.17 23.71
CA GLY A 157 4.08 -20.47 23.10
C GLY A 157 3.55 -20.63 21.68
N GLU A 158 2.83 -19.64 21.14
CA GLU A 158 2.44 -19.65 19.74
C GLU A 158 3.65 -19.47 18.81
N ARG A 159 3.49 -19.88 17.55
CA ARG A 159 4.54 -19.77 16.54
C ARG A 159 3.96 -19.55 15.16
N ALA A 160 4.46 -18.53 14.46
CA ALA A 160 4.13 -18.28 13.06
C ALA A 160 5.36 -18.55 12.19
N CYS A 161 5.23 -19.43 11.20
CA CYS A 161 6.31 -19.78 10.27
C CYS A 161 5.92 -19.39 8.85
N ALA A 162 6.86 -18.81 8.11
CA ALA A 162 6.70 -18.53 6.70
C ALA A 162 7.92 -19.05 5.92
N ASN A 163 7.65 -19.53 4.71
CA ASN A 163 8.71 -19.70 3.74
C ASN A 163 9.06 -18.31 3.19
N THR A 164 10.21 -17.78 3.62
CA THR A 164 10.77 -16.52 3.11
C THR A 164 11.78 -16.77 1.99
N GLN A 165 12.02 -18.03 1.60
CA GLN A 165 12.92 -18.37 0.51
C GLN A 165 12.26 -18.08 -0.84
N GLY A 166 13.04 -17.47 -1.74
CA GLY A 166 12.64 -17.18 -3.10
C GLY A 166 12.07 -15.78 -3.29
N SER A 167 12.03 -15.36 -4.56
CA SER A 167 11.47 -14.07 -4.94
C SER A 167 9.95 -14.15 -5.02
N GLN A 168 9.27 -13.19 -4.41
CA GLN A 168 7.88 -12.86 -4.69
C GLN A 168 7.81 -12.25 -6.09
N VAL A 169 6.93 -12.77 -6.93
CA VAL A 169 6.73 -12.27 -8.29
C VAL A 169 6.10 -10.88 -8.20
N GLY A 170 6.70 -9.92 -8.90
CA GLY A 170 6.15 -8.57 -9.02
C GLY A 170 4.88 -8.52 -9.85
N GLY A 171 4.25 -7.34 -9.89
CA GLY A 171 3.05 -7.10 -10.68
C GLY A 171 2.78 -5.61 -10.85
N SER A 172 1.85 -5.29 -11.74
CA SER A 172 1.40 -3.91 -11.92
C SER A 172 -0.07 -3.85 -12.29
N GLY A 173 -0.70 -2.71 -12.01
CA GLY A 173 -2.09 -2.48 -12.35
C GLY A 173 -2.69 -1.25 -11.70
N PRO A 174 -3.98 -0.98 -11.98
CA PRO A 174 -4.70 0.16 -11.43
C PRO A 174 -5.08 -0.07 -9.97
N GLY A 175 -4.87 0.95 -9.13
CA GLY A 175 -5.31 1.03 -7.74
C GLY A 175 -5.99 2.36 -7.45
N GLY A 176 -6.44 2.51 -6.20
CA GLY A 176 -7.00 3.76 -5.69
C GLY A 176 -6.52 4.07 -4.29
N LEU A 177 -6.40 5.36 -3.99
CA LEU A 177 -6.10 5.89 -2.67
C LEU A 177 -7.19 6.88 -2.22
N TYR A 178 -7.39 7.00 -0.91
CA TYR A 178 -8.23 8.02 -0.31
C TYR A 178 -7.67 8.47 1.04
N ALA A 179 -7.61 9.79 1.31
CA ALA A 179 -6.85 10.40 2.42
C ALA A 179 -7.72 11.09 3.50
N THR A 180 -8.39 10.30 4.36
CA THR A 180 -8.92 10.77 5.67
C THR A 180 -8.18 10.06 6.80
N ASP A 181 -8.22 8.73 6.76
CA ASP A 181 -7.08 7.86 6.99
C ASP A 181 -6.55 7.45 5.61
N MET A 182 -5.44 6.73 5.50
CA MET A 182 -5.04 6.19 4.20
C MET A 182 -5.81 4.89 3.93
N TYR A 183 -6.70 4.91 2.94
CA TYR A 183 -7.35 3.71 2.43
C TYR A 183 -6.70 3.29 1.11
N THR A 184 -6.32 2.02 0.99
CA THR A 184 -5.97 1.41 -0.29
C THR A 184 -7.21 0.74 -0.88
N LEU A 185 -7.40 0.91 -2.18
CA LEU A 185 -8.57 0.44 -2.91
C LEU A 185 -8.13 -0.37 -4.13
N ILE A 186 -8.83 -1.47 -4.38
CA ILE A 186 -8.66 -2.29 -5.58
C ILE A 186 -9.67 -1.86 -6.62
N SER A 187 -9.20 -1.64 -7.86
CA SER A 187 -10.06 -1.40 -9.01
C SER A 187 -10.91 -2.62 -9.32
N SER A 188 -12.23 -2.45 -9.44
CA SER A 188 -13.18 -3.54 -9.74
C SER A 188 -14.23 -3.05 -10.74
N GLY A 189 -14.09 -3.48 -12.00
CA GLY A 189 -14.93 -2.99 -13.09
C GLY A 189 -14.80 -1.48 -13.26
N SER A 190 -15.90 -0.75 -13.12
CA SER A 190 -15.93 0.72 -13.14
C SER A 190 -15.80 1.37 -11.77
N GLY A 191 -15.64 0.59 -10.70
CA GLY A 191 -15.64 1.07 -9.31
C GLY A 191 -14.41 0.64 -8.52
N TYR A 192 -14.49 0.84 -7.20
CA TYR A 192 -13.43 0.54 -6.26
C TYR A 192 -13.96 -0.25 -5.07
N THR A 193 -13.13 -1.16 -4.57
CA THR A 193 -13.41 -1.95 -3.37
C THR A 193 -12.34 -1.68 -2.31
N PHE A 194 -12.77 -1.62 -1.05
CA PHE A 194 -11.88 -1.45 0.09
C PHE A 194 -10.94 -2.66 0.22
N GLU A 195 -9.65 -2.39 0.34
CA GLU A 195 -8.64 -3.39 0.64
C GLU A 195 -8.14 -3.27 2.08
N GLN A 196 -7.56 -2.12 2.42
CA GLN A 196 -6.94 -1.90 3.71
C GLN A 196 -7.02 -0.44 4.15
N ARG A 197 -7.10 -0.24 5.47
CA ARG A 197 -7.03 1.07 6.12
C ARG A 197 -5.74 1.16 6.90
N PHE A 198 -5.10 2.32 6.83
CA PHE A 198 -3.95 2.67 7.63
C PHE A 198 -4.17 4.03 8.28
N SER A 199 -3.86 4.12 9.57
CA SER A 199 -3.85 5.38 10.30
C SER A 199 -2.45 5.97 10.35
N LYS A 200 -2.38 7.30 10.36
CA LYS A 200 -1.11 8.02 10.41
C LYS A 200 -0.45 7.79 11.78
N LYS A 201 0.87 7.59 11.79
CA LYS A 201 1.66 7.54 13.02
C LYS A 201 2.06 8.93 13.51
#